data_AF-A0AA95HY69-F1
#
_entry.id   AF-A0AA95HY69-F1
#
_cell.length_a   1.000
_cell.length_b   1.000
_cell.length_c   1.000
_cell.angle_alpha   90.00
_cell.angle_beta   90.00
_cell.angle_gamma   90.00
#
_symmetry.space_group_name_H-M   'P 1'
#
loop_
_entity.id
_entity.type
_entity.pdbx_description
1 polymer ?
#
loop_
_entity_poly.entity_id
_entity_poly.type
_entity_poly.pdbx_seq_one_letter_code
_entity_poly.pdbx_strand_id
1 'polypeptide(L)'
;MKTVKARSGHTTQDEMQKNFRFVTIAFFIISLFISLMNIQSISTLPSWLNISSIILLICSIVIFGYGVSLFKKSISWFNGGLQIFFFLLVISFQLLLTSTGMYTIGVREGQIIEEVNYSQLTLVVYFASAVIYVVLSLFISSPKLRRMNSYKAYVTGTILAVVTIALIFLMLNVIRYKIFTQPDTGKESYQFFIGAVLALFPATVLGISMIRAK
;
A
#
# COMPACT_ATOMS: atom_id res chain seq x y z
N MET A 1 48.13 -16.16 2.74
CA MET A 1 46.74 -16.10 2.28
C MET A 1 46.09 -14.87 2.90
N LYS A 2 45.96 -13.76 2.14
CA LYS A 2 45.38 -12.51 2.67
C LYS A 2 43.85 -12.65 2.68
N THR A 3 43.25 -12.54 3.86
CA THR A 3 41.79 -12.48 4.02
C THR A 3 41.27 -11.21 3.35
N VAL A 4 40.65 -11.38 2.18
CA VAL A 4 39.86 -10.34 1.53
C VAL A 4 38.68 -10.05 2.44
N LYS A 5 38.79 -8.99 3.27
CA LYS A 5 37.64 -8.41 3.94
C LYS A 5 36.64 -8.05 2.85
N ALA A 6 35.50 -8.73 2.84
CA ALA A 6 34.36 -8.34 2.03
C ALA A 6 34.09 -6.86 2.30
N ARG A 7 34.27 -6.01 1.30
CA ARG A 7 33.82 -4.62 1.32
C ARG A 7 32.34 -4.66 1.70
N SER A 8 31.98 -4.23 2.90
CA SER A 8 30.60 -3.92 3.21
C SER A 8 30.18 -2.86 2.21
N GLY A 9 29.28 -3.19 1.29
CA GLY A 9 28.70 -2.24 0.36
C GLY A 9 27.88 -1.21 1.14
N HIS A 10 28.54 -0.19 1.68
CA HIS A 10 27.86 1.01 2.12
C HIS A 10 27.47 1.76 0.86
N THR A 11 26.17 1.70 0.53
CA THR A 11 25.55 2.61 -0.43
C THR A 11 25.95 4.03 -0.09
N THR A 12 26.47 4.76 -1.06
CA THR A 12 26.84 6.16 -0.86
C THR A 12 25.59 7.00 -0.63
N GLN A 13 25.72 8.12 0.08
CA GLN A 13 24.60 9.02 0.37
C GLN A 13 23.93 9.51 -0.93
N ASP A 14 24.73 9.74 -1.97
CA ASP A 14 24.27 10.14 -3.30
C ASP A 14 23.43 9.04 -3.99
N GLU A 15 23.84 7.77 -3.89
CA GLU A 15 23.07 6.64 -4.39
C GLU A 15 21.73 6.49 -3.67
N MET A 16 21.73 6.64 -2.34
CA MET A 16 20.50 6.58 -1.54
C MET A 16 19.52 7.70 -1.92
N GLN A 17 20.01 8.92 -2.14
CA GLN A 17 19.21 10.06 -2.56
C GLN A 17 18.62 9.88 -3.97
N LYS A 18 19.41 9.33 -4.91
CA LYS A 18 18.94 9.01 -6.26
C LYS A 18 17.83 7.95 -6.24
N ASN A 19 18.02 6.87 -5.48
CA ASN A 19 17.02 5.81 -5.34
C ASN A 19 15.74 6.34 -4.69
N PHE A 20 15.86 7.15 -3.65
CA PHE A 20 14.72 7.77 -2.98
C PHE A 20 13.92 8.69 -3.90
N ARG A 21 14.62 9.45 -4.75
CA ARG A 21 14.00 10.31 -5.76
C ARG A 21 13.22 9.53 -6.80
N PHE A 22 13.80 8.44 -7.30
CA PHE A 22 13.12 7.53 -8.22
C PHE A 22 11.84 6.95 -7.59
N VAL A 23 11.94 6.42 -6.36
CA VAL A 23 10.80 5.83 -5.64
C VAL A 23 9.69 6.85 -5.40
N THR A 24 10.03 8.08 -5.00
CA THR A 24 9.06 9.17 -4.78
C THR A 24 8.31 9.51 -6.07
N ILE A 25 9.03 9.64 -7.19
CA ILE A 25 8.42 9.94 -8.49
C ILE A 25 7.50 8.79 -8.93
N ALA A 26 7.96 7.54 -8.78
CA ALA A 26 7.17 6.37 -9.14
C ALA A 26 5.85 6.30 -8.35
N PHE A 27 5.89 6.44 -7.02
CA PHE A 27 4.68 6.45 -6.21
C PHE A 27 3.74 7.61 -6.55
N PHE A 28 4.29 8.79 -6.86
CA PHE A 28 3.48 9.92 -7.28
C PHE A 28 2.77 9.66 -8.61
N ILE A 29 3.46 9.10 -9.61
CA ILE A 29 2.86 8.74 -10.90
C ILE A 29 1.75 7.70 -10.70
N ILE A 30 1.98 6.67 -9.89
CA ILE A 30 0.97 5.65 -9.59
C ILE A 30 -0.26 6.29 -8.94
N SER A 31 -0.05 7.14 -7.93
CA SER A 31 -1.16 7.82 -7.26
C SER A 31 -1.93 8.78 -8.19
N LEU A 32 -1.23 9.51 -9.06
CA LEU A 32 -1.86 10.35 -10.08
C LEU A 32 -2.70 9.52 -11.03
N PHE A 33 -2.18 8.38 -11.49
CA PHE A 33 -2.90 7.49 -12.40
C PHE A 33 -4.22 6.99 -11.76
N ILE A 34 -4.16 6.50 -10.52
CA ILE A 34 -5.37 6.05 -9.80
C ILE A 34 -6.35 7.22 -9.59
N SER A 35 -5.83 8.40 -9.25
CA SER A 35 -6.67 9.60 -9.08
C SER A 35 -7.38 9.99 -10.38
N LEU A 36 -6.69 9.92 -11.51
CA LEU A 36 -7.26 10.19 -12.83
C LEU A 36 -8.37 9.19 -13.17
N MET A 37 -8.17 7.90 -12.91
CA MET A 37 -9.21 6.89 -13.08
C MET A 37 -10.47 7.22 -12.26
N ASN A 38 -10.31 7.64 -11.00
CA ASN A 38 -11.45 8.00 -10.15
C ASN A 38 -12.17 9.26 -10.63
N ILE A 39 -11.45 10.26 -11.14
CA ILE A 39 -12.02 11.53 -11.63
C ILE A 39 -12.79 11.34 -12.95
N GLN A 40 -12.41 10.38 -13.80
CA GLN A 40 -13.14 10.11 -15.04
C GLN A 40 -14.61 9.75 -14.79
N SER A 41 -14.92 9.15 -13.65
CA SER A 41 -16.27 8.76 -13.26
C SER A 41 -16.93 9.73 -12.28
N ILE A 42 -16.43 10.96 -12.14
CA ILE A 42 -16.90 11.92 -11.12
C ILE A 42 -18.40 12.24 -11.25
N SER A 43 -18.95 12.21 -12.47
CA SER A 43 -20.36 12.52 -12.74
C SER A 43 -21.31 11.38 -12.35
N THR A 44 -20.81 10.15 -12.25
CA THR A 44 -21.63 8.96 -11.92
C THR A 44 -21.55 8.60 -10.44
N LEU A 45 -20.46 8.99 -9.78
CA LEU A 45 -20.17 8.65 -8.39
C LEU A 45 -20.89 9.56 -7.38
N PRO A 46 -21.25 9.02 -6.20
CA PRO A 46 -21.70 9.79 -5.05
C PRO A 46 -20.73 10.92 -4.65
N SER A 47 -21.26 12.07 -4.24
CA SER A 47 -20.47 13.25 -3.87
C SER A 47 -19.42 12.97 -2.79
N TRP A 48 -19.70 12.09 -1.83
CA TRP A 48 -18.75 11.75 -0.78
C TRP A 48 -17.49 11.05 -1.33
N LEU A 49 -17.63 10.13 -2.30
CA LEU A 49 -16.50 9.45 -2.95
C LEU A 49 -15.64 10.45 -3.74
N ASN A 50 -16.30 11.39 -4.42
CA ASN A 50 -15.62 12.44 -5.18
C ASN A 50 -14.79 13.34 -4.27
N ILE A 51 -15.40 13.81 -3.17
CA ILE A 51 -14.71 14.64 -2.17
C ILE A 51 -13.51 13.88 -1.58
N SER A 52 -13.69 12.62 -1.17
CA SER A 52 -12.60 11.81 -0.62
C SER A 52 -11.47 11.59 -1.64
N SER A 53 -11.79 11.35 -2.91
CA SER A 53 -10.78 11.18 -3.97
C SER A 53 -9.98 12.45 -4.22
N ILE A 54 -10.63 13.62 -4.21
CA ILE A 54 -9.96 14.93 -4.34
C ILE A 54 -9.04 15.19 -3.15
N ILE A 55 -9.50 14.91 -1.92
CA ILE A 55 -8.68 15.06 -0.71
C ILE A 55 -7.42 14.18 -0.82
N LEU A 56 -7.55 12.92 -1.23
CA LEU A 56 -6.40 12.02 -1.40
C LEU A 56 -5.45 12.49 -2.49
N LEU A 57 -5.94 13.05 -3.59
CA LEU A 57 -5.11 13.66 -4.63
C LEU A 57 -4.30 14.84 -4.06
N ILE A 58 -4.94 15.73 -3.29
CA ILE A 58 -4.26 16.84 -2.63
C ILE A 58 -3.19 16.29 -1.67
N CYS A 59 -3.50 15.26 -0.87
CA CYS A 59 -2.53 14.60 -0.02
C CYS A 59 -1.32 14.08 -0.82
N SER A 60 -1.53 13.43 -1.96
CA SER A 60 -0.44 12.96 -2.82
C SER A 60 0.46 14.09 -3.33
N ILE A 61 -0.13 15.22 -3.73
CA ILE A 61 0.62 16.41 -4.16
C ILE A 61 1.45 16.98 -3.00
N VAL A 62 0.87 17.07 -1.80
CA VAL A 62 1.56 17.56 -0.60
C VAL A 62 2.73 16.63 -0.22
N ILE A 63 2.51 15.31 -0.21
CA ILE A 63 3.56 14.33 0.11
C ILE A 63 4.66 14.35 -0.95
N PHE A 64 4.32 14.52 -2.23
CA PHE A 64 5.30 14.69 -3.29
C PHE A 64 6.15 15.95 -3.09
N GLY A 65 5.51 17.09 -2.82
CA GLY A 65 6.21 18.34 -2.53
C GLY A 65 7.13 18.23 -1.32
N TYR A 66 6.68 17.55 -0.26
CA TYR A 66 7.51 17.22 0.89
C TYR A 66 8.71 16.36 0.51
N GLY A 67 8.53 15.35 -0.34
CA GLY A 67 9.63 14.53 -0.83
C GLY A 67 10.64 15.27 -1.69
N VAL A 68 10.17 16.19 -2.54
CA VAL A 68 11.06 17.08 -3.29
C VAL A 68 11.88 17.97 -2.37
N SER A 69 11.28 18.47 -1.29
CA SER A 69 11.97 19.24 -0.26
C SER A 69 13.02 18.41 0.48
N LEU A 70 12.71 17.15 0.79
CA LEU A 70 13.65 16.22 1.40
C LEU A 70 14.87 15.95 0.52
N PHE A 71 14.77 15.99 -0.81
CA PHE A 71 15.94 15.87 -1.69
C PHE A 71 16.92 17.03 -1.53
N LYS A 72 16.48 18.22 -1.10
CA LYS A 72 17.36 19.39 -0.95
C LYS A 72 18.13 19.37 0.38
N LYS A 73 17.73 18.50 1.32
CA LYS A 73 18.35 18.34 2.64
C LYS A 73 18.99 16.96 2.75
N SER A 74 19.88 16.77 3.72
CA SER A 74 20.40 15.44 4.05
C SER A 74 19.24 14.52 4.45
N ILE A 75 18.96 13.49 3.64
CA ILE A 75 17.90 12.52 3.92
C ILE A 75 18.29 11.68 5.13
N SER A 76 17.47 11.75 6.19
CA SER A 76 17.51 10.74 7.24
C SER A 76 16.68 9.53 6.82
N TRP A 77 17.13 8.33 7.20
CA TRP A 77 16.39 7.09 6.95
C TRP A 77 14.97 7.15 7.53
N PHE A 78 14.80 7.83 8.68
CA PHE A 78 13.51 8.04 9.31
C PHE A 78 12.56 8.90 8.45
N ASN A 79 13.01 10.05 7.95
CA ASN A 79 12.16 10.93 7.13
C ASN A 79 11.81 10.29 5.78
N GLY A 80 12.76 9.57 5.19
CA GLY A 80 12.51 8.82 3.95
C GLY A 80 11.50 7.69 4.13
N GLY A 81 11.65 6.89 5.19
CA GLY A 81 10.70 5.84 5.53
C GLY A 81 9.30 6.38 5.81
N LEU A 82 9.20 7.52 6.49
CA LEU A 82 7.94 8.17 6.84
C LEU A 82 7.20 8.68 5.60
N GLN A 83 7.94 9.25 4.64
CA GLN A 83 7.33 9.66 3.37
C GLN A 83 6.79 8.45 2.58
N ILE A 84 7.56 7.36 2.48
CA ILE A 84 7.11 6.14 1.77
C ILE A 84 5.88 5.54 2.46
N PHE A 85 5.86 5.52 3.80
CA PHE A 85 4.70 5.10 4.58
C PHE A 85 3.44 5.88 4.19
N PHE A 86 3.51 7.21 4.18
CA PHE A 86 2.35 8.04 3.83
C PHE A 86 1.92 7.84 2.37
N PHE A 87 2.86 7.69 1.43
CA PHE A 87 2.52 7.39 0.03
C PHE A 87 1.78 6.07 -0.12
N LEU A 88 2.25 5.00 0.52
CA LEU A 88 1.60 3.69 0.47
C LEU A 88 0.21 3.73 1.10
N LEU A 89 0.04 4.48 2.19
CA LEU A 89 -1.25 4.67 2.83
C LEU A 89 -2.23 5.41 1.91
N VAL A 90 -1.79 6.49 1.23
CA VAL A 90 -2.63 7.20 0.27
C VAL A 90 -3.01 6.31 -0.92
N ILE A 91 -2.06 5.58 -1.50
CA ILE A 91 -2.34 4.62 -2.59
C ILE A 91 -3.34 3.57 -2.13
N SER A 92 -3.17 3.02 -0.94
CA SER A 92 -4.07 2.03 -0.35
C SER A 92 -5.50 2.56 -0.24
N PHE A 93 -5.69 3.77 0.28
CA PHE A 93 -7.01 4.40 0.34
C PHE A 93 -7.57 4.72 -1.04
N GLN A 94 -6.75 5.20 -1.98
CA GLN A 94 -7.21 5.48 -3.34
C GLN A 94 -7.73 4.21 -4.02
N LEU A 95 -7.04 3.08 -3.88
CA LEU A 95 -7.50 1.78 -4.40
C LEU A 95 -8.80 1.30 -3.76
N LEU A 96 -8.99 1.53 -2.45
CA LEU A 96 -10.24 1.22 -1.74
C LEU A 96 -11.41 2.06 -2.28
N LEU A 97 -11.19 3.35 -2.51
CA LEU A 97 -12.21 4.23 -3.10
C LEU A 97 -12.50 3.85 -4.56
N THR A 98 -11.47 3.52 -5.36
CA THR A 98 -11.64 3.03 -6.74
C THR A 98 -12.48 1.76 -6.78
N SER A 99 -12.19 0.81 -5.89
CA SER A 99 -12.99 -0.40 -5.73
C SER A 99 -14.47 -0.09 -5.45
N THR A 100 -14.74 0.81 -4.51
CA THR A 100 -16.11 1.20 -4.16
C THR A 100 -16.81 1.93 -5.31
N GLY A 101 -16.07 2.80 -6.02
CA GLY A 101 -16.57 3.53 -7.17
C GLY A 101 -16.94 2.60 -8.33
N MET A 102 -16.05 1.68 -8.69
CA MET A 102 -16.31 0.69 -9.73
C MET A 102 -17.51 -0.20 -9.40
N TYR A 103 -17.65 -0.64 -8.14
CA TYR A 103 -18.82 -1.40 -7.74
C TYR A 103 -20.12 -0.59 -7.90
N THR A 104 -20.11 0.68 -7.46
CA THR A 104 -21.28 1.56 -7.55
C THR A 104 -21.69 1.80 -9.01
N ILE A 105 -20.71 2.00 -9.89
CA ILE A 105 -20.94 2.17 -11.33
C ILE A 105 -21.50 0.87 -11.93
N GLY A 106 -20.87 -0.27 -11.63
CA GLY A 106 -21.29 -1.57 -12.15
C GLY A 106 -22.72 -1.95 -11.73
N VAL A 107 -23.14 -1.63 -10.51
CA VAL A 107 -24.54 -1.81 -10.08
C VAL A 107 -25.47 -0.88 -10.86
N ARG A 108 -25.11 0.40 -11.01
CA ARG A 108 -25.93 1.39 -11.73
C ARG A 108 -26.09 1.07 -13.21
N GLU A 109 -25.05 0.50 -13.83
CA GLU A 109 -25.05 0.07 -15.24
C GLU A 109 -25.68 -1.32 -15.44
N GLY A 110 -26.12 -1.99 -14.36
CA GLY A 110 -26.71 -3.33 -14.42
C GLY A 110 -25.72 -4.45 -14.75
N GLN A 111 -24.41 -4.17 -14.72
CA GLN A 111 -23.35 -5.16 -14.89
C GLN A 111 -23.18 -6.03 -13.64
N ILE A 112 -23.43 -5.44 -12.46
CA ILE A 112 -23.44 -6.12 -11.18
C ILE A 112 -24.89 -6.27 -10.74
N ILE A 113 -25.35 -7.52 -10.70
CA ILE A 113 -26.76 -7.86 -10.41
C ILE A 113 -27.07 -7.76 -8.91
N GLU A 114 -26.05 -7.89 -8.06
CA GLU A 114 -26.21 -7.89 -6.61
C GLU A 114 -26.05 -6.51 -6.01
N GLU A 115 -27.04 -6.08 -5.22
CA GLU A 115 -26.98 -4.91 -4.36
C GLU A 115 -26.61 -5.33 -2.93
N VAL A 116 -25.32 -5.50 -2.65
CA VAL A 116 -24.81 -5.68 -1.29
C VAL A 116 -24.25 -4.36 -0.76
N ASN A 117 -24.15 -4.25 0.56
CA ASN A 117 -23.52 -3.09 1.19
C ASN A 117 -21.98 -3.15 1.08
N TYR A 118 -21.49 -3.05 -0.16
CA TYR A 118 -20.10 -3.30 -0.56
C TYR A 118 -19.10 -2.39 0.14
N SER A 119 -19.43 -1.10 0.28
CA SER A 119 -18.59 -0.11 0.95
C SER A 119 -18.36 -0.46 2.42
N GLN A 120 -19.43 -0.80 3.16
CA GLN A 120 -19.32 -1.18 4.57
C GLN A 120 -18.54 -2.48 4.72
N LEU A 121 -18.83 -3.47 3.87
CA LEU A 121 -18.13 -4.74 3.90
C LEU A 121 -16.63 -4.58 3.64
N THR A 122 -16.25 -3.93 2.55
CA THR A 122 -14.83 -3.75 2.20
C THR A 122 -14.10 -2.94 3.25
N LEU A 123 -14.75 -1.95 3.85
CA LEU A 123 -14.21 -1.16 4.96
C LEU A 123 -13.99 -2.02 6.22
N VAL A 124 -14.93 -2.89 6.59
CA VAL A 124 -14.76 -3.83 7.72
C VAL A 124 -13.60 -4.79 7.46
N VAL A 125 -13.54 -5.39 6.27
CA VAL A 125 -12.45 -6.32 5.90
C VAL A 125 -11.11 -5.59 5.82
N TYR A 126 -11.08 -4.34 5.35
CA TYR A 126 -9.88 -3.51 5.31
C TYR A 126 -9.34 -3.22 6.72
N PHE A 127 -10.21 -2.82 7.66
CA PHE A 127 -9.80 -2.58 9.04
C PHE A 127 -9.37 -3.87 9.76
N ALA A 128 -10.08 -4.98 9.55
CA ALA A 128 -9.65 -6.28 10.07
C ALA A 128 -8.25 -6.65 9.54
N SER A 129 -8.00 -6.43 8.25
CA SER A 129 -6.69 -6.64 7.64
C SER A 129 -5.62 -5.72 8.25
N ALA A 130 -5.94 -4.44 8.49
CA ALA A 130 -5.05 -3.49 9.15
C ALA A 130 -4.59 -3.99 10.52
N VAL A 131 -5.52 -4.50 11.34
CA VAL A 131 -5.22 -5.05 12.67
C VAL A 131 -4.30 -6.27 12.55
N ILE A 132 -4.63 -7.21 11.66
CA ILE A 132 -3.80 -8.40 11.40
C ILE A 132 -2.39 -7.96 10.98
N TYR A 133 -2.27 -6.98 10.09
CA TYR A 133 -0.98 -6.48 9.63
C TYR A 133 -0.17 -5.79 10.71
N VAL A 134 -0.81 -5.06 11.62
CA VAL A 134 -0.11 -4.50 12.79
C VAL A 134 0.51 -5.63 13.60
N VAL A 135 -0.25 -6.67 13.91
CA VAL A 135 0.23 -7.84 14.66
C VAL A 135 1.39 -8.53 13.93
N LEU A 136 1.25 -8.81 12.63
CA LEU A 136 2.29 -9.42 11.80
C LEU A 136 3.55 -8.54 11.72
N SER A 137 3.37 -7.24 11.57
CA SER A 137 4.47 -6.27 11.54
C SER A 137 5.24 -6.23 12.86
N LEU A 138 4.57 -6.42 14.02
CA LEU A 138 5.25 -6.54 15.31
C LEU A 138 6.16 -7.77 15.38
N PHE A 139 5.85 -8.87 14.68
CA PHE A 139 6.74 -10.03 14.59
C PHE A 139 7.90 -9.78 13.63
N ILE A 140 7.64 -9.17 12.48
CA ILE A 140 8.67 -8.87 11.47
C ILE A 140 9.68 -7.84 11.98
N SER A 141 9.21 -6.77 12.62
CA SER A 141 10.05 -5.71 13.19
C SER A 141 10.67 -6.07 14.55
N SER A 142 10.74 -7.36 14.88
CA SER A 142 11.31 -7.88 16.13
C SER A 142 12.82 -7.57 16.23
N PRO A 143 13.32 -7.11 17.39
CA PRO A 143 14.75 -6.84 17.59
C PRO A 143 15.61 -8.10 17.43
N LYS A 144 15.06 -9.31 17.61
CA LYS A 144 15.76 -10.58 17.35
C LYS A 144 16.08 -10.77 15.86
N LEU A 145 15.16 -10.41 14.96
CA LEU A 145 15.40 -10.42 13.51
C LEU A 145 16.35 -9.30 13.08
N ARG A 146 16.25 -8.13 13.71
CA ARG A 146 17.12 -6.97 13.40
C ARG A 146 18.59 -7.19 13.74
N ARG A 147 18.88 -8.04 14.73
CA ARG A 147 20.25 -8.44 15.13
C ARG A 147 20.85 -9.54 14.26
N MET A 148 20.07 -10.23 13.43
CA MET A 148 20.62 -11.19 12.46
C MET A 148 21.23 -10.42 11.29
N ASN A 149 22.48 -10.01 11.43
CA ASN A 149 23.25 -9.30 10.40
C ASN A 149 23.75 -10.26 9.31
N SER A 150 22.86 -11.05 8.74
CA SER A 150 23.17 -12.06 7.74
C SER A 150 22.22 -11.93 6.56
N TYR A 151 22.75 -12.07 5.35
CA TYR A 151 22.00 -12.28 4.10
C TYR A 151 20.80 -13.25 4.28
N LYS A 152 20.95 -14.27 5.14
CA LYS A 152 19.88 -15.20 5.50
C LYS A 152 18.63 -14.52 6.09
N ALA A 153 18.80 -13.53 6.96
CA ALA A 153 17.68 -12.82 7.58
C ALA A 153 16.87 -12.00 6.55
N TYR A 154 17.57 -11.36 5.61
CA TYR A 154 16.94 -10.63 4.51
C TYR A 154 16.13 -11.58 3.61
N VAL A 155 16.74 -12.71 3.21
CA VAL A 155 16.04 -13.72 2.38
C VAL A 155 14.82 -14.30 3.11
N THR A 156 14.96 -14.68 4.38
CA THR A 156 13.85 -15.19 5.19
C THR A 156 12.74 -14.15 5.36
N GLY A 157 13.08 -12.89 5.59
CA GLY A 157 12.11 -11.80 5.69
C GLY A 157 11.33 -11.58 4.38
N THR A 158 12.02 -11.60 3.24
CA THR A 158 11.39 -11.47 1.92
C THR A 158 10.48 -12.66 1.60
N ILE A 159 10.91 -13.90 1.88
CA ILE A 159 10.07 -15.09 1.70
C ILE A 159 8.82 -15.00 2.58
N LEU A 160 8.97 -14.64 3.86
CA LEU A 160 7.85 -14.50 4.78
C LEU A 160 6.85 -13.44 4.30
N ALA A 161 7.32 -12.30 3.78
CA ALA A 161 6.48 -11.26 3.21
C ALA A 161 5.69 -11.76 1.99
N VAL A 162 6.34 -12.46 1.05
CA VAL A 162 5.69 -13.04 -0.13
C VAL A 162 4.64 -14.06 0.25
N VAL A 163 4.94 -14.96 1.19
CA VAL A 163 3.99 -15.97 1.69
C VAL A 163 2.79 -15.29 2.35
N THR A 164 3.02 -14.25 3.15
CA THR A 164 1.95 -13.48 3.81
C THR A 164 1.03 -12.83 2.77
N ILE A 165 1.60 -12.18 1.76
CA ILE A 165 0.87 -11.56 0.65
C ILE A 165 0.03 -12.61 -0.11
N ALA A 166 0.62 -13.77 -0.42
CA ALA A 166 -0.07 -14.84 -1.13
C ALA A 166 -1.24 -15.42 -0.33
N LEU A 167 -1.06 -15.66 0.98
CA LEU A 167 -2.11 -16.17 1.85
C LEU A 167 -3.28 -15.18 1.97
N ILE A 168 -2.99 -13.89 2.08
CA ILE A 168 -4.02 -12.85 2.17
C ILE A 168 -4.76 -12.71 0.85
N PHE A 169 -4.03 -12.73 -0.27
CA PHE A 169 -4.63 -12.76 -1.59
C PHE A 169 -5.61 -13.92 -1.75
N LEU A 170 -5.23 -15.14 -1.33
CA LEU A 170 -6.10 -16.31 -1.35
C LEU A 170 -7.32 -16.13 -0.44
N MET A 171 -7.13 -15.71 0.81
CA MET A 171 -8.22 -15.49 1.76
C MET A 171 -9.23 -14.45 1.27
N LEU A 172 -8.77 -13.34 0.70
CA LEU A 172 -9.66 -12.32 0.12
C LEU A 172 -10.46 -12.86 -1.06
N ASN A 173 -9.83 -13.66 -1.94
CA ASN A 173 -10.59 -14.33 -3.01
C ASN A 173 -11.63 -15.30 -2.45
N VAL A 174 -11.30 -16.08 -1.42
CA VAL A 174 -12.28 -16.95 -0.75
C VAL A 174 -13.44 -16.14 -0.17
N ILE A 175 -13.16 -14.99 0.47
CA ILE A 175 -14.18 -14.08 0.98
C ILE A 175 -15.10 -13.61 -0.14
N ARG A 176 -14.56 -13.21 -1.31
CA ARG A 176 -15.37 -12.85 -2.48
C ARG A 176 -16.33 -13.96 -2.87
N TYR A 177 -15.83 -15.20 -3.04
CA TYR A 177 -16.67 -16.35 -3.41
C TYR A 177 -17.71 -16.73 -2.35
N LYS A 178 -17.53 -16.31 -1.10
CA LYS A 178 -18.47 -16.56 -0.01
C LYS A 178 -19.54 -15.48 0.13
N ILE A 179 -19.24 -14.26 -0.28
CA ILE A 179 -20.12 -13.10 -0.07
C ILE A 179 -21.00 -12.86 -1.29
N PHE A 180 -20.44 -12.94 -2.49
CA PHE A 180 -21.19 -12.70 -3.72
C PHE A 180 -21.79 -14.01 -4.23
N THR A 181 -23.05 -13.97 -4.64
CA THR A 181 -23.69 -15.12 -5.31
C THR A 181 -23.20 -15.29 -6.75
N GLN A 182 -22.74 -14.20 -7.37
CA GLN A 182 -22.16 -14.08 -8.71
C GLN A 182 -20.82 -13.34 -8.63
N PRO A 183 -19.79 -13.98 -8.06
CA PRO A 183 -18.51 -13.33 -7.73
C PRO A 183 -17.73 -12.80 -8.94
N ASP A 184 -18.07 -13.25 -10.15
CA ASP A 184 -17.42 -12.80 -11.38
C ASP A 184 -17.89 -11.40 -11.80
N THR A 185 -19.12 -10.99 -11.47
CA THR A 185 -19.63 -9.66 -11.81
C THR A 185 -18.92 -8.55 -11.04
N GLY A 186 -18.59 -8.79 -9.76
CA GLY A 186 -17.84 -7.87 -8.91
C GLY A 186 -16.32 -8.05 -8.96
N LYS A 187 -15.78 -8.87 -9.87
CA LYS A 187 -14.36 -9.27 -9.86
C LYS A 187 -13.40 -8.08 -9.95
N GLU A 188 -13.65 -7.15 -10.86
CA GLU A 188 -12.75 -6.02 -11.09
C GLU A 188 -12.71 -5.07 -9.90
N SER A 189 -13.88 -4.69 -9.37
CA SER A 189 -13.96 -3.87 -8.16
C SER A 189 -13.24 -4.55 -6.99
N TYR A 190 -13.40 -5.86 -6.84
CA TYR A 190 -12.75 -6.62 -5.77
C TYR A 190 -11.24 -6.77 -5.97
N GLN A 191 -10.72 -6.73 -7.20
CA GLN A 191 -9.29 -6.71 -7.47
C GLN A 191 -8.64 -5.40 -7.00
N PHE A 192 -9.31 -4.26 -7.20
CA PHE A 192 -8.86 -2.99 -6.61
C PHE A 192 -8.90 -3.03 -5.08
N PHE A 193 -9.91 -3.68 -4.49
CA PHE A 193 -9.98 -3.90 -3.05
C PHE A 193 -8.81 -4.74 -2.52
N ILE A 194 -8.51 -5.86 -3.18
CA ILE A 194 -7.34 -6.68 -2.87
C ILE A 194 -6.06 -5.84 -2.97
N GLY A 195 -5.91 -5.05 -4.03
CA GLY A 195 -4.78 -4.13 -4.21
C GLY A 195 -4.63 -3.16 -3.05
N ALA A 196 -5.73 -2.58 -2.55
CA ALA A 196 -5.73 -1.73 -1.37
C ALA A 196 -5.19 -2.48 -0.14
N VAL A 197 -5.73 -3.65 0.16
CA VAL A 197 -5.28 -4.47 1.30
C VAL A 197 -3.80 -4.88 1.16
N LEU A 198 -3.32 -5.16 -0.05
CA LEU A 198 -1.91 -5.50 -0.26
C LEU A 198 -0.97 -4.29 -0.13
N ALA A 199 -1.38 -3.10 -0.57
CA ALA A 199 -0.61 -1.88 -0.40
C ALA A 199 -0.49 -1.45 1.08
N LEU A 200 -1.48 -1.80 1.90
CA LEU A 200 -1.49 -1.55 3.34
C LEU A 200 -0.40 -2.34 4.09
N PHE A 201 -0.03 -3.52 3.62
CA PHE A 201 0.98 -4.36 4.29
C PHE A 201 2.36 -3.69 4.39
N PRO A 202 3.03 -3.28 3.28
CA PRO A 202 4.30 -2.59 3.39
C PRO A 202 4.20 -1.26 4.15
N ALA A 203 3.05 -0.58 4.10
CA ALA A 203 2.82 0.63 4.90
C ALA A 203 2.89 0.31 6.41
N THR A 204 2.12 -0.67 6.87
CA THR A 204 2.11 -1.07 8.30
C THR A 204 3.48 -1.57 8.78
N VAL A 205 4.19 -2.35 7.96
CA VAL A 205 5.56 -2.81 8.28
C VAL A 205 6.52 -1.63 8.43
N LEU A 206 6.48 -0.65 7.52
CA LEU A 206 7.30 0.56 7.61
C LEU A 206 6.94 1.40 8.83
N GLY A 207 5.65 1.62 9.07
CA GLY A 207 5.12 2.36 10.22
C GLY A 207 5.61 1.80 11.56
N ILE A 208 5.41 0.50 11.78
CA ILE A 208 5.83 -0.20 13.01
C ILE A 208 7.35 -0.20 13.15
N SER A 209 8.09 -0.40 12.06
CA SER A 209 9.55 -0.38 12.07
C SER A 209 10.12 0.98 12.48
N MET A 210 9.46 2.08 12.08
CA MET A 210 9.86 3.44 12.48
C MET A 210 9.55 3.72 13.95
N ILE A 211 8.39 3.28 14.45
CA ILE A 211 8.04 3.43 15.88
C ILE A 211 9.06 2.73 16.77
N ARG A 212 9.52 1.53 16.38
CA ARG A 212 10.51 0.74 17.12
C ARG A 212 11.97 1.13 16.89
N ALA A 213 12.23 2.06 15.96
CA ALA A 213 13.58 2.57 15.69
C ALA A 213 13.93 3.81 16.51
N LYS A 214 12.92 4.45 17.14
CA LYS A 214 13.12 5.37 18.26
C LYS A 214 13.39 4.57 19.53
#